data_AF-A0A562PQ66-F1
#
_entry.id   AF-A0A562PQ66-F1
#
_cell.length_a   1.000
_cell.length_b   1.000
_cell.length_c   1.000
_cell.angle_alpha   90.00
_cell.angle_beta   90.00
_cell.angle_gamma   90.00
#
_symmetry.space_group_name_H-M   'P 1'
#
loop_
_entity.id
_entity.type
_entity.pdbx_description
1 polymer ?
#
loop_
_entity_poly.entity_id
_entity_poly.type
_entity_poly.pdbx_seq_one_letter_code
_entity_poly.pdbx_strand_id
1 'polypeptide(L)'
;MTSTALRRAAGALAGALAGLVALAGVAAAQEGVTRQCLIVPADVEWMGTGITVTPREFVCVKGDGLWSHGGQGVEQLYPYYGPEGYGRDAYPADPEEPDPVLHIGALVGKIGPESYRFLIRHQTCFVPKITAELLLAMDDAPGTYGNNDGYLRVQVVKQPATWPLPNRVKMNPEMCAPPK
;
A
#
# COMPACT_ATOMS: atom_id res chain seq x y z
N MET A 1 20.11 -51.26 -86.48
CA MET A 1 18.65 -51.41 -86.50
C MET A 1 18.12 -51.09 -85.10
N THR A 2 17.27 -50.04 -84.99
CA THR A 2 16.18 -49.80 -83.99
C THR A 2 16.47 -49.97 -82.48
N SER A 3 16.02 -49.17 -81.51
CA SER A 3 15.08 -48.04 -81.39
C SER A 3 15.03 -47.71 -79.88
N THR A 4 15.32 -46.47 -79.44
CA THR A 4 14.37 -45.47 -78.87
C THR A 4 13.68 -45.80 -77.53
N ALA A 5 13.72 -44.80 -76.62
CA ALA A 5 12.70 -44.41 -75.61
C ALA A 5 12.60 -45.22 -74.29
N LEU A 6 12.24 -44.70 -73.10
CA LEU A 6 11.59 -43.45 -72.65
C LEU A 6 11.83 -43.34 -71.10
N ARG A 7 12.33 -42.22 -70.54
CA ARG A 7 11.61 -41.13 -69.80
C ARG A 7 11.16 -41.39 -68.34
N ARG A 8 11.63 -40.44 -67.49
CA ARG A 8 10.92 -39.62 -66.48
C ARG A 8 10.42 -40.26 -65.17
N ALA A 9 10.89 -39.72 -64.05
CA ALA A 9 10.05 -38.88 -63.19
C ALA A 9 10.90 -38.11 -62.16
N ALA A 10 10.97 -36.80 -62.32
CA ALA A 10 11.27 -35.85 -61.26
C ALA A 10 9.93 -35.38 -60.66
N GLY A 11 9.85 -35.31 -59.32
CA GLY A 11 8.77 -34.66 -58.57
C GLY A 11 9.35 -34.29 -57.20
N ALA A 12 9.76 -33.03 -56.99
CA ALA A 12 8.91 -31.93 -56.52
C ALA A 12 8.42 -32.13 -55.09
N LEU A 13 9.03 -31.44 -54.12
CA LEU A 13 8.31 -30.85 -52.98
C LEU A 13 9.16 -29.71 -52.39
N ALA A 14 9.02 -28.54 -53.00
CA ALA A 14 9.28 -27.26 -52.36
C ALA A 14 8.01 -26.90 -51.56
N GLY A 15 8.15 -26.48 -50.30
CA GLY A 15 6.98 -26.04 -49.53
C GLY A 15 7.23 -25.75 -48.06
N ALA A 16 7.58 -24.50 -47.79
CA ALA A 16 7.12 -23.71 -46.64
C ALA A 16 7.34 -24.25 -45.21
N LEU A 17 8.30 -23.66 -44.50
CA LEU A 17 8.07 -23.22 -43.13
C LEU A 17 8.63 -21.81 -42.96
N ALA A 18 7.76 -20.86 -43.26
CA ALA A 18 7.95 -19.43 -43.04
C ALA A 18 7.89 -19.12 -41.53
N GLY A 19 8.62 -18.07 -41.16
CA GLY A 19 8.96 -17.69 -39.79
C GLY A 19 7.80 -17.62 -38.82
N LEU A 20 7.98 -18.32 -37.69
CA LEU A 20 7.34 -17.97 -36.43
C LEU A 20 8.02 -16.71 -35.89
N VAL A 21 7.49 -15.54 -36.28
CA VAL A 21 7.76 -14.29 -35.57
C VAL A 21 7.03 -14.41 -34.23
N ALA A 22 7.77 -14.76 -33.18
CA ALA A 22 7.27 -14.68 -31.82
C ALA A 22 6.99 -13.21 -31.49
N LEU A 23 5.73 -12.80 -31.64
CA LEU A 23 5.20 -11.59 -31.01
C LEU A 23 5.23 -11.82 -29.51
N ALA A 24 6.39 -11.58 -28.89
CA ALA A 24 6.51 -11.38 -27.46
C ALA A 24 5.72 -10.10 -27.14
N GLY A 25 4.43 -10.27 -26.89
CA GLY A 25 3.56 -9.21 -26.41
C GLY A 25 4.13 -8.72 -25.09
N VAL A 26 4.81 -7.57 -25.14
CA VAL A 26 4.99 -6.70 -23.99
C VAL A 26 3.59 -6.35 -23.50
N ALA A 27 3.09 -7.12 -22.53
CA ALA A 27 1.99 -6.71 -21.69
C ALA A 27 2.49 -5.49 -20.93
N ALA A 28 2.35 -4.31 -21.54
CA ALA A 28 2.41 -3.06 -20.82
C ALA A 28 1.30 -3.17 -19.77
N ALA A 29 1.68 -3.48 -18.53
CA ALA A 29 0.80 -3.34 -17.40
C ALA A 29 0.21 -1.94 -17.52
N GLN A 30 -1.12 -1.86 -17.68
CA GLN A 30 -1.79 -0.60 -17.43
C GLN A 30 -1.48 -0.29 -15.96
N GLU A 31 -0.48 0.55 -15.72
CA GLU A 31 -0.17 1.08 -14.40
C GLU A 31 -1.34 1.99 -14.01
N GLY A 32 -2.40 1.34 -13.53
CA GLY A 32 -3.65 1.96 -13.12
C GLY A 32 -3.58 2.39 -11.66
N VAL A 33 -4.47 3.33 -11.31
CA VAL A 33 -4.73 3.70 -9.93
C VAL A 33 -5.24 2.47 -9.18
N THR A 34 -4.45 1.96 -8.25
CA THR A 34 -4.83 0.88 -7.34
C THR A 34 -5.46 1.48 -6.09
N ARG A 35 -6.58 0.92 -5.63
CA ARG A 35 -7.27 1.33 -4.40
C ARG A 35 -7.49 0.10 -3.55
N GLN A 36 -7.03 0.14 -2.30
CA GLN A 36 -7.21 -0.96 -1.37
C GLN A 36 -7.82 -0.44 -0.08
N CYS A 37 -8.79 -1.19 0.43
CA CYS A 37 -9.42 -0.98 1.72
C CYS A 37 -8.86 -1.97 2.72
N LEU A 38 -8.57 -1.48 3.92
CA LEU A 38 -7.94 -2.22 5.01
C LEU A 38 -8.67 -1.91 6.31
N ILE A 39 -8.65 -2.86 7.24
CA ILE A 39 -8.95 -2.63 8.64
C ILE A 39 -7.63 -2.74 9.38
N VAL A 40 -7.23 -1.67 10.07
CA VAL A 40 -6.03 -1.65 10.91
C VAL A 40 -6.50 -1.75 12.35
N PRO A 41 -6.35 -2.93 12.99
CA PRO A 41 -6.78 -3.12 14.37
C PRO A 41 -5.81 -2.44 15.34
N ALA A 42 -6.32 -2.04 16.49
CA ALA A 42 -5.56 -1.30 17.50
C ALA A 42 -4.57 -2.19 18.29
N ASP A 43 -4.83 -3.49 18.35
CA ASP A 43 -4.12 -4.50 19.14
C ASP A 43 -2.98 -5.19 18.38
N VAL A 44 -2.65 -4.72 17.18
CA VAL A 44 -1.57 -5.25 16.34
C VAL A 44 -0.47 -4.20 16.17
N GLU A 45 0.75 -4.54 16.62
CA GLU A 45 1.91 -3.64 16.58
C GLU A 45 2.34 -3.23 15.17
N TRP A 46 2.37 -4.18 14.21
CA TRP A 46 2.61 -3.86 12.80
C TRP A 46 1.81 -4.81 11.91
N MET A 47 0.79 -4.28 11.25
CA MET A 47 -0.01 -5.03 10.30
C MET A 47 0.60 -4.93 8.90
N GLY A 48 0.91 -6.08 8.29
CA GLY A 48 1.22 -6.16 6.86
C GLY A 48 -0.01 -5.83 6.02
N THR A 49 0.13 -4.95 5.04
CA THR A 49 -1.00 -4.55 4.17
C THR A 49 -1.10 -5.39 2.90
N GLY A 50 -0.06 -6.16 2.57
CA GLY A 50 0.12 -6.81 1.27
C GLY A 50 0.43 -5.82 0.13
N ILE A 51 0.54 -4.52 0.40
CA ILE A 51 0.78 -3.49 -0.60
C ILE A 51 2.28 -3.25 -0.72
N THR A 52 2.88 -3.77 -1.80
CA THR A 52 4.22 -3.35 -2.19
C THR A 52 4.18 -1.95 -2.79
N VAL A 53 4.95 -1.04 -2.21
CA VAL A 53 5.18 0.31 -2.72
C VAL A 53 6.60 0.39 -3.30
N THR A 54 6.79 1.17 -4.36
CA THR A 54 8.04 1.26 -5.11
C THR A 54 8.41 2.71 -5.41
N PRO A 55 9.70 3.01 -5.65
CA PRO A 55 10.10 4.33 -6.12
C PRO A 55 9.36 4.70 -7.41
N ARG A 56 9.00 5.98 -7.54
CA ARG A 56 8.22 6.53 -8.66
C ARG A 56 6.73 6.18 -8.64
N GLU A 57 6.21 5.63 -7.56
CA GLU A 57 4.77 5.60 -7.30
C GLU A 57 4.38 6.77 -6.39
N PHE A 58 3.19 7.31 -6.60
CA PHE A 58 2.53 8.22 -5.68
C PHE A 58 1.54 7.43 -4.84
N VAL A 59 1.75 7.44 -3.52
CA VAL A 59 0.96 6.69 -2.55
C VAL A 59 0.23 7.68 -1.64
N CYS A 60 -1.06 7.49 -1.43
CA CYS A 60 -1.82 8.18 -0.40
C CYS A 60 -2.46 7.15 0.55
N VAL A 61 -2.36 7.42 1.84
CA VAL A 61 -3.01 6.64 2.90
C VAL A 61 -3.95 7.56 3.66
N LYS A 62 -5.18 7.13 3.89
CA LYS A 62 -6.19 7.87 4.65
C LYS A 62 -6.88 6.94 5.63
N GLY A 63 -6.91 7.33 6.91
CA GLY A 63 -7.60 6.62 7.97
C GLY A 63 -8.92 7.30 8.35
N ASP A 64 -9.86 6.50 8.85
CA ASP A 64 -11.09 6.94 9.49
C ASP A 64 -11.56 5.88 10.50
N GLY A 65 -12.37 6.27 11.48
CA GLY A 65 -12.82 5.39 12.55
C GLY A 65 -12.28 5.83 13.90
N LEU A 66 -12.39 4.93 14.87
CA LEU A 66 -12.04 5.21 16.25
C LEU A 66 -11.36 3.97 16.86
N TRP A 67 -10.31 4.21 17.62
CA TRP A 67 -9.61 3.21 18.42
C TRP A 67 -9.06 3.83 19.70
N SER A 68 -8.57 3.00 20.61
CA SER A 68 -8.04 3.39 21.92
C SER A 68 -6.75 2.64 22.23
N HIS A 69 -5.78 3.32 22.86
CA HIS A 69 -4.50 2.77 23.33
C HIS A 69 -4.61 2.17 24.75
N GLY A 70 -5.83 1.84 25.18
CA GLY A 70 -6.09 1.37 26.52
C GLY A 70 -6.25 2.49 27.56
N GLY A 71 -6.71 2.12 28.76
CA GLY A 71 -6.83 3.03 29.90
C GLY A 71 -5.51 3.22 30.64
N GLN A 72 -5.27 4.44 31.14
CA GLN A 72 -4.13 4.81 31.97
C GLN A 72 -4.59 4.98 33.43
N GLY A 73 -4.45 3.96 34.27
CA GLY A 73 -4.61 4.09 35.74
C GLY A 73 -6.01 3.83 36.33
N VAL A 74 -6.27 4.44 37.49
CA VAL A 74 -7.40 4.12 38.41
C VAL A 74 -8.78 4.55 37.92
N GLU A 75 -8.86 5.39 36.90
CA GLU A 75 -10.10 5.65 36.16
C GLU A 75 -9.92 5.09 34.74
N GLN A 76 -10.43 3.87 34.53
CA GLN A 76 -10.38 3.11 33.27
C GLN A 76 -11.24 3.73 32.16
N LEU A 77 -11.10 5.03 31.91
CA LEU A 77 -11.67 5.64 30.72
C LEU A 77 -10.75 5.29 29.55
N TYR A 78 -11.30 4.58 28.57
CA TYR A 78 -10.67 4.31 27.27
C TYR A 78 -11.10 5.42 26.31
N PRO A 79 -10.38 6.56 26.23
CA PRO A 79 -10.72 7.55 25.23
C PRO A 79 -10.52 6.91 23.85
N TYR A 80 -11.59 6.94 23.06
CA TYR A 80 -11.55 6.60 21.65
C TYR A 80 -11.27 7.87 20.85
N TYR A 81 -10.30 7.80 19.94
CA TYR A 81 -9.91 8.92 19.10
C TYR A 81 -9.69 8.45 17.67
N GLY A 82 -9.71 9.43 16.77
CA GLY A 82 -9.48 9.23 15.35
C GLY A 82 -8.03 8.92 15.01
N PRO A 83 -7.71 8.82 13.71
CA PRO A 83 -6.37 8.48 13.25
C PRO A 83 -5.31 9.52 13.64
N GLU A 84 -5.69 10.70 14.11
CA GLU A 84 -4.79 11.74 14.61
C GLU A 84 -4.17 11.41 15.98
N GLY A 85 -4.73 10.46 16.73
CA GLY A 85 -4.25 10.06 18.04
C GLY A 85 -4.81 10.88 19.21
N TYR A 86 -4.40 10.50 20.41
CA TYR A 86 -4.76 11.16 21.66
C TYR A 86 -4.15 12.57 21.74
N GLY A 87 -4.88 13.51 22.37
CA GLY A 87 -4.33 14.82 22.68
C GLY A 87 -4.17 15.78 21.50
N ARG A 88 -4.73 15.49 20.31
CA ARG A 88 -4.68 16.38 19.13
C ARG A 88 -5.07 17.84 19.45
N ASP A 89 -6.00 18.02 20.38
CA ASP A 89 -6.51 19.34 20.76
C ASP A 89 -6.02 19.79 22.15
N ALA A 90 -5.20 18.98 22.85
CA ALA A 90 -4.89 19.15 24.29
C ALA A 90 -3.57 19.85 24.61
N TYR A 91 -2.67 20.02 23.64
CA TYR A 91 -1.41 20.74 23.86
C TYR A 91 -1.12 21.69 22.68
N PRO A 92 -0.99 23.02 22.88
CA PRO A 92 -0.16 23.79 21.96
C PRO A 92 1.23 23.16 22.04
N ALA A 93 1.74 22.66 20.92
CA ALA A 93 3.06 22.05 20.84
C ALA A 93 4.07 22.95 21.57
N ASP A 94 4.59 22.46 22.70
CA ASP A 94 5.67 23.15 23.39
C ASP A 94 6.88 23.12 22.43
N PRO A 95 7.38 24.28 21.97
CA PRO A 95 8.43 24.33 20.96
C PRO A 95 9.79 23.81 21.45
N GLU A 96 9.94 23.46 22.74
CA GLU A 96 11.22 23.09 23.35
C GLU A 96 11.41 21.60 23.68
N GLU A 97 10.46 20.69 23.41
CA GLU A 97 10.69 19.25 23.61
C GLU A 97 11.43 18.59 22.42
N PRO A 98 12.68 18.12 22.61
CA PRO A 98 13.49 17.53 21.55
C PRO A 98 13.30 16.01 21.51
N ASP A 99 12.08 15.56 21.23
CA ASP A 99 11.77 14.26 20.60
C ASP A 99 10.35 14.43 20.00
N PRO A 100 10.07 14.01 18.75
CA PRO A 100 8.84 14.38 18.07
C PRO A 100 7.67 13.72 18.79
N VAL A 101 6.99 14.50 19.63
CA VAL A 101 5.77 14.18 20.39
C VAL A 101 5.09 12.96 19.80
N LEU A 102 5.29 11.80 20.44
CA LEU A 102 4.59 10.57 20.13
C LEU A 102 3.10 10.90 20.14
N HIS A 103 2.45 10.83 18.99
CA HIS A 103 1.02 11.01 18.94
C HIS A 103 0.43 9.68 19.34
N ILE A 104 0.46 9.39 20.64
CA ILE A 104 -0.02 8.11 21.19
C ILE A 104 -1.39 7.84 20.58
N GLY A 105 -1.54 6.68 19.95
CA GLY A 105 -2.76 6.32 19.27
C GLY A 105 -2.93 6.82 17.84
N ALA A 106 -1.98 7.53 17.24
CA ALA A 106 -2.10 7.98 15.86
C ALA A 106 -1.86 6.85 14.88
N LEU A 107 -2.43 6.96 13.67
CA LEU A 107 -2.11 6.07 12.57
C LEU A 107 -0.70 6.38 12.05
N VAL A 108 0.15 5.36 12.07
CA VAL A 108 1.52 5.40 11.54
C VAL A 108 1.74 4.37 10.45
N GLY A 109 2.74 4.61 9.62
CA GLY A 109 3.18 3.66 8.61
C GLY A 109 4.69 3.48 8.60
N LYS A 110 5.15 2.38 8.02
CA LYS A 110 6.56 2.14 7.66
C LYS A 110 6.64 1.34 6.35
N ILE A 111 7.76 1.43 5.62
CA ILE A 111 7.97 0.75 4.33
C ILE A 111 9.02 -0.35 4.52
N GLY A 112 8.57 -1.56 4.79
CA GLY A 112 9.41 -2.68 5.22
C GLY A 112 9.76 -2.65 6.71
N PRO A 113 10.20 -3.79 7.27
CA PRO A 113 10.37 -3.97 8.72
C PRO A 113 11.45 -3.06 9.33
N GLU A 114 12.53 -2.80 8.58
CA GLU A 114 13.72 -2.05 9.02
C GLU A 114 13.63 -0.53 8.79
N SER A 115 12.53 -0.04 8.22
CA SER A 115 12.40 1.38 7.91
C SER A 115 11.92 2.21 9.11
N TYR A 116 12.29 3.48 9.11
CA TYR A 116 11.73 4.45 10.05
C TYR A 116 10.22 4.59 9.83
N ARG A 117 9.48 4.59 10.95
CA ARG A 117 8.05 4.93 10.94
C ARG A 117 7.84 6.40 10.54
N PHE A 118 6.68 6.69 9.98
CA PHE A 118 6.22 8.04 9.66
C PHE A 118 4.76 8.22 10.06
N LEU A 119 4.39 9.47 10.38
CA LEU A 119 3.03 9.84 10.75
C LEU A 119 2.12 9.88 9.52
N ILE A 120 0.97 9.21 9.62
CA ILE A 120 -0.12 9.31 8.64
C ILE A 120 -1.20 10.25 9.14
N ARG A 121 -1.57 10.14 10.42
CA ARG A 121 -2.73 10.85 10.99
C ARG A 121 -3.98 10.61 10.11
N HIS A 122 -4.77 11.65 9.85
CA HIS A 122 -5.93 11.56 8.95
C HIS A 122 -5.56 11.12 7.53
N GLN A 123 -4.56 11.75 6.92
CA GLN A 123 -4.15 11.49 5.54
C GLN A 123 -2.72 11.94 5.28
N THR A 124 -1.91 11.07 4.67
CA THR A 124 -0.58 11.40 4.17
C THR A 124 -0.40 10.87 2.76
N CYS A 125 0.23 11.66 1.89
CA CYS A 125 0.65 11.23 0.56
C CYS A 125 2.16 11.40 0.40
N PHE A 126 2.80 10.43 -0.25
CA PHE A 126 4.25 10.39 -0.40
C PHE A 126 4.69 9.64 -1.66
N VAL A 127 5.95 9.81 -2.03
CA VAL A 127 6.64 8.98 -3.04
C VAL A 127 7.65 8.10 -2.30
N PRO A 128 7.54 6.77 -2.36
CA PRO A 128 8.48 5.85 -1.70
C PRO A 128 9.92 6.08 -2.20
N LYS A 129 10.89 5.90 -1.30
CA LYS A 129 12.32 5.92 -1.64
C LYS A 129 12.90 4.52 -1.88
N ILE A 130 12.20 3.49 -1.43
CA ILE A 130 12.60 2.08 -1.50
C ILE A 130 11.41 1.23 -1.94
N THR A 131 11.71 0.00 -2.39
CA THR A 131 10.69 -1.01 -2.68
C THR A 131 10.54 -1.94 -1.49
N ALA A 132 9.38 -1.91 -0.83
CA ALA A 132 9.01 -2.88 0.20
C ALA A 132 7.50 -2.84 0.45
N GLU A 133 7.02 -3.71 1.34
CA GLU A 133 5.63 -3.69 1.81
C GLU A 133 5.36 -2.48 2.71
N LEU A 134 4.21 -1.81 2.52
CA LEU A 134 3.68 -0.84 3.48
C LEU A 134 3.13 -1.59 4.69
N LEU A 135 3.59 -1.24 5.89
CA LEU A 135 3.01 -1.71 7.15
C LEU A 135 2.32 -0.55 7.86
N LEU A 136 1.23 -0.85 8.57
CA LEU A 136 0.42 0.13 9.29
C LEU A 136 0.21 -0.29 10.74
N ALA A 137 0.08 0.68 11.63
CA ALA A 137 -0.11 0.44 13.06
C ALA A 137 -0.71 1.65 13.78
N MET A 138 -1.15 1.41 15.01
CA MET A 138 -1.28 2.46 16.02
C MET A 138 0.11 2.86 16.52
N ASP A 139 0.33 4.14 16.77
CA ASP A 139 1.53 4.62 17.46
C ASP A 139 1.40 4.37 18.97
N ASP A 140 1.89 3.22 19.42
CA ASP A 140 1.88 2.84 20.83
C ASP A 140 3.23 2.22 21.24
N ALA A 141 3.47 2.11 22.54
CA ALA A 141 4.70 1.56 23.08
C ALA A 141 4.85 0.06 22.70
N PRO A 142 6.05 -0.40 22.33
CA PRO A 142 6.28 -1.82 22.07
C PRO A 142 5.86 -2.68 23.27
N GLY A 143 5.05 -3.71 23.01
CA GLY A 143 4.54 -4.62 24.03
C GLY A 143 3.30 -4.15 24.81
N THR A 144 2.74 -2.96 24.52
CA THR A 144 1.52 -2.47 25.22
C THR A 144 0.23 -2.70 24.46
N TYR A 145 0.27 -3.14 23.20
CA TYR A 145 -0.91 -3.30 22.33
C TYR A 145 -2.02 -4.23 22.85
N GLY A 146 -1.75 -5.08 23.84
CA GLY A 146 -2.70 -6.08 24.33
C GLY A 146 -3.93 -5.52 25.07
N ASN A 147 -3.93 -4.24 25.45
CA ASN A 147 -5.09 -3.56 26.03
C ASN A 147 -5.72 -2.51 25.09
N ASN A 148 -5.24 -2.44 23.84
CA ASN A 148 -5.78 -1.55 22.84
C ASN A 148 -7.10 -2.10 22.30
N ASP A 149 -7.98 -1.20 21.86
CA ASP A 149 -9.33 -1.57 21.43
C ASP A 149 -9.78 -0.75 20.22
N GLY A 150 -10.68 -1.33 19.42
CA GLY A 150 -11.18 -0.73 18.19
C GLY A 150 -10.26 -0.91 16.98
N TYR A 151 -10.55 -0.12 15.94
CA TYR A 151 -9.83 -0.21 14.66
C TYR A 151 -10.03 1.06 13.82
N LEU A 152 -9.13 1.25 12.85
CA LEU A 152 -9.32 2.21 11.79
C LEU A 152 -9.65 1.51 10.46
N ARG A 153 -10.57 2.10 9.72
CA ARG A 153 -10.74 1.85 8.30
C ARG A 153 -9.70 2.67 7.55
N VAL A 154 -8.88 2.02 6.75
CA VAL A 154 -7.83 2.67 5.98
C VAL A 154 -8.04 2.42 4.51
N GLN A 155 -7.98 3.49 3.72
CA GLN A 155 -7.85 3.39 2.28
C GLN A 155 -6.41 3.72 1.88
N VAL A 156 -5.84 2.90 1.01
CA VAL A 156 -4.56 3.15 0.35
C VAL A 156 -4.83 3.32 -1.14
N VAL A 157 -4.27 4.38 -1.71
CA VAL A 157 -4.32 4.65 -3.14
C VAL A 157 -2.90 4.72 -3.65
N LYS A 158 -2.62 3.98 -4.72
CA LYS A 158 -1.31 3.92 -5.36
C LYS A 158 -1.46 4.14 -6.85
N GLN A 159 -0.61 4.96 -7.45
CA GLN A 159 -0.59 5.22 -8.88
C GLN A 159 0.82 5.62 -9.34
N PRO A 160 1.15 5.56 -10.64
CA PRO A 160 2.40 6.12 -11.14
C PRO A 160 2.57 7.59 -10.73
N ALA A 161 3.77 7.95 -10.29
CA ALA A 161 4.11 9.35 -10.04
C ALA A 161 4.31 10.05 -11.40
N THR A 162 3.25 10.68 -11.89
CA THR A 162 3.31 11.64 -12.99
C THR A 162 3.63 13.02 -12.43
N TRP A 163 4.42 13.80 -13.16
CA TRP A 163 4.63 15.22 -12.83
C TRP A 163 3.67 16.09 -13.65
N PRO A 164 2.97 17.06 -13.02
CA PRO A 164 2.96 17.37 -11.58
C PRO A 164 2.27 16.29 -10.75
N LEU A 165 2.73 16.11 -9.50
CA LEU A 165 2.06 15.19 -8.57
C LEU A 165 0.60 15.62 -8.37
N PRO A 166 -0.32 14.66 -8.17
CA PRO A 166 -1.72 14.97 -7.92
C PRO A 166 -1.89 15.83 -6.67
N ASN A 167 -2.48 17.01 -6.83
CA ASN A 167 -2.73 17.93 -5.72
C ASN A 167 -3.79 17.41 -4.74
N ARG A 168 -4.67 16.49 -5.18
CA ARG A 168 -5.71 15.85 -4.36
C ARG A 168 -5.97 14.44 -4.85
N VAL A 169 -6.07 13.50 -3.91
CA VAL A 169 -6.64 12.17 -4.18
C VAL A 169 -7.94 12.06 -3.40
N LYS A 170 -9.03 11.81 -4.12
CA LYS A 170 -10.31 11.52 -3.48
C LYS A 170 -10.21 10.15 -2.81
N MET A 171 -10.38 10.15 -1.49
CA MET A 171 -10.34 8.95 -0.65
C MET A 171 -11.54 8.94 0.28
N ASN A 172 -12.15 7.77 0.43
CA ASN A 172 -13.33 7.57 1.27
C ASN A 172 -13.18 6.27 2.10
N PRO A 173 -12.37 6.30 3.16
CA PRO A 173 -12.15 5.15 4.04
C PRO A 173 -13.43 4.68 4.75
N GLU A 174 -14.45 5.54 4.91
CA GLU A 174 -15.76 5.12 5.48
C GLU A 174 -16.44 4.02 4.66
N MET A 175 -16.15 3.94 3.34
CA MET A 175 -16.66 2.86 2.48
C MET A 175 -15.87 1.55 2.60
N CYS A 176 -14.75 1.54 3.33
CA CYS A 176 -14.03 0.31 3.63
C CYS A 176 -14.83 -0.43 4.71
N ALA A 177 -15.72 -1.34 4.26
CA ALA A 177 -16.52 -2.13 5.18
C ALA A 177 -15.61 -2.99 6.06
N PRO A 178 -15.93 -3.14 7.37
CA PRO A 178 -15.30 -4.19 8.16
C PRO A 178 -15.62 -5.56 7.54
N PRO A 179 -14.71 -6.54 7.64
CA PRO A 179 -15.03 -7.91 7.22
C PRO A 179 -16.29 -8.39 7.95
N LYS A 180 -17.18 -9.06 7.21
CA LYS A 180 -18.37 -9.72 7.76
C LYS A 180 -17.99 -10.94 8.58
#